data_AF-A0AAU6KUS4-F1
#
_entry.id   AF-A0AAU6KUS4-F1
#
_cell.length_a   1.000
_cell.length_b   1.000
_cell.length_c   1.000
_cell.angle_alpha   90.00
_cell.angle_beta   90.00
_cell.angle_gamma   90.00
#
_symmetry.space_group_name_H-M   'P 1'
#
loop_
_entity.id
_entity.type
_entity.pdbx_description
1 polymer ?
#
loop_
_entity_poly.entity_id
_entity_poly.type
_entity_poly.pdbx_seq_one_letter_code
_entity_poly.pdbx_strand_id
1 'polypeptide(L)'
;MALVGGCAIAAVTATGALVGALTQGMDGLKVVRIGAVALVAGAALMTASVSAESLWLLFTASVVVGIDFGGAFQGGLRPILAETPTARRAGALSTVYIVSYFALGRPAVIACILTPTLGLHTVVGERRG
;
A
#
# COMPACT_ATOMS: atom_id res chain seq x y z
N MET A 1 -1.61 2.52 -22.70
CA MET A 1 -1.27 2.81 -21.28
C MET A 1 -2.48 2.75 -20.35
N ALA A 2 -3.64 3.31 -20.70
CA ALA A 2 -4.84 3.27 -19.84
C ALA A 2 -5.36 1.84 -19.52
N LEU A 3 -5.35 0.92 -20.50
CA LEU A 3 -5.83 -0.46 -20.31
C LEU A 3 -4.96 -1.27 -19.33
N VAL A 4 -3.63 -1.10 -19.41
CA VAL A 4 -2.66 -1.76 -18.53
C VAL A 4 -2.82 -1.27 -17.08
N GLY A 5 -2.97 0.04 -16.89
CA GLY A 5 -3.24 0.61 -15.58
C GLY A 5 -4.57 0.11 -14.99
N GLY A 6 -5.61 0.01 -15.81
CA GLY A 6 -6.91 -0.55 -15.41
C GLY A 6 -6.82 -2.01 -14.96
N CYS A 7 -6.12 -2.86 -15.71
CA CYS A 7 -5.90 -4.25 -15.33
C CYS A 7 -5.08 -4.39 -14.04
N ALA A 8 -4.09 -3.52 -13.83
CA ALA A 8 -3.32 -3.50 -12.59
C ALA A 8 -4.22 -3.16 -11.38
N ILE A 9 -5.05 -2.10 -11.47
CA ILE A 9 -5.98 -1.73 -10.40
C ILE A 9 -7.00 -2.83 -10.13
N ALA A 10 -7.51 -3.49 -11.18
CA ALA A 10 -8.43 -4.62 -11.03
C ALA A 10 -7.76 -5.80 -10.30
N ALA A 11 -6.49 -6.11 -10.63
CA ALA A 11 -5.72 -7.16 -9.96
C ALA A 11 -5.43 -6.83 -8.48
N VAL A 12 -5.07 -5.57 -8.18
CA VAL A 12 -4.93 -5.08 -6.78
C VAL A 12 -6.24 -5.29 -6.03
N THR A 13 -7.35 -4.86 -6.62
CA THR A 13 -8.69 -4.91 -5.98
C THR A 13 -9.15 -6.34 -5.74
N ALA A 14 -9.00 -7.22 -6.74
CA ALA A 14 -9.37 -8.63 -6.63
C ALA A 14 -8.52 -9.35 -5.57
N THR A 15 -7.22 -9.05 -5.52
CA THR A 15 -6.32 -9.63 -4.52
C THR A 15 -6.66 -9.11 -3.12
N GLY A 16 -6.90 -7.81 -2.95
CA GLY A 16 -7.31 -7.23 -1.68
C GLY A 16 -8.62 -7.84 -1.17
N ALA A 17 -9.58 -8.09 -2.06
CA ALA A 17 -10.83 -8.77 -1.71
C ALA A 17 -10.60 -10.24 -1.27
N LEU A 18 -9.76 -10.98 -1.99
CA LEU A 18 -9.41 -12.37 -1.64
C LEU A 18 -8.67 -12.46 -0.31
N VAL A 19 -7.70 -11.58 -0.08
CA VAL A 19 -6.95 -11.52 1.19
C VAL A 19 -7.87 -11.14 2.32
N GLY A 20 -8.72 -10.13 2.13
CA GLY A 20 -9.73 -9.73 3.10
C GLY A 20 -10.70 -10.87 3.44
N ALA A 21 -11.06 -11.71 2.47
CA ALA A 21 -11.92 -12.89 2.68
C ALA A 21 -11.17 -14.05 3.38
N LEU A 22 -9.93 -14.32 2.99
CA LEU A 22 -9.12 -15.42 3.56
C LEU A 22 -8.63 -15.11 4.98
N THR A 23 -8.40 -13.84 5.31
CA THR A 23 -7.93 -13.41 6.64
C THR A 23 -9.06 -13.20 7.65
N GLN A 24 -10.34 -13.37 7.26
CA GLN A 24 -11.51 -13.23 8.16
C GLN A 24 -11.40 -14.09 9.43
N GLY A 25 -10.78 -15.27 9.34
CA GLY A 25 -10.63 -16.23 10.44
C GLY A 25 -9.33 -16.09 11.25
N MET A 26 -8.43 -15.18 10.88
CA MET A 26 -7.10 -15.08 11.50
C MET A 26 -7.05 -14.01 12.62
N ASP A 27 -6.09 -14.17 13.54
CA ASP A 27 -5.80 -13.18 14.58
C ASP A 27 -5.39 -11.83 13.96
N GLY A 28 -6.12 -10.75 14.31
CA GLY A 28 -5.90 -9.42 13.72
C GLY A 28 -4.46 -8.93 13.82
N LEU A 29 -3.76 -9.24 14.92
CA LEU A 29 -2.36 -8.81 15.12
C LEU A 29 -1.36 -9.49 14.16
N LYS A 30 -1.61 -10.75 13.78
CA LYS A 30 -0.78 -11.47 12.79
C LYS A 30 -1.01 -10.90 11.39
N VAL A 31 -2.28 -10.62 11.07
CA VAL A 31 -2.71 -10.05 9.79
C VAL A 31 -2.13 -8.65 9.59
N VAL A 32 -2.06 -7.83 10.65
CA VAL A 32 -1.40 -6.51 10.63
C VAL A 32 0.10 -6.61 10.33
N ARG A 33 0.80 -7.55 10.97
CA ARG A 33 2.25 -7.74 10.72
C ARG A 33 2.54 -8.18 9.30
N ILE A 34 1.72 -9.10 8.76
CA ILE A 34 1.85 -9.55 7.37
C ILE A 34 1.60 -8.38 6.41
N GLY A 35 0.56 -7.56 6.67
CA GLY A 35 0.28 -6.37 5.87
C GLY A 35 1.43 -5.35 5.89
N ALA A 36 2.00 -5.07 7.07
CA ALA A 36 3.14 -4.15 7.19
C ALA A 36 4.39 -4.60 6.44
N VAL A 37 4.68 -5.91 6.43
CA VAL A 37 5.77 -6.47 5.62
C VAL A 37 5.45 -6.39 4.13
N ALA A 38 4.20 -6.68 3.75
CA ALA A 38 3.73 -6.57 2.38
C ALA A 38 3.78 -5.13 1.84
N LEU A 39 3.55 -4.11 2.68
CA LEU A 39 3.69 -2.69 2.33
C LEU A 39 5.11 -2.37 1.85
N VAL A 40 6.11 -2.73 2.66
CA VAL A 40 7.52 -2.45 2.37
C VAL A 40 7.97 -3.26 1.15
N ALA A 41 7.61 -4.54 1.09
CA ALA A 41 7.95 -5.42 -0.02
C ALA A 41 7.28 -4.96 -1.33
N GLY A 42 6.01 -4.57 -1.28
CA GLY A 42 5.23 -4.08 -2.42
C GLY A 42 5.79 -2.78 -2.99
N ALA A 43 6.18 -1.84 -2.14
CA ALA A 43 6.82 -0.59 -2.57
C ALA A 43 8.17 -0.83 -3.28
N ALA A 44 8.99 -1.74 -2.74
CA ALA A 44 10.27 -2.13 -3.35
C ALA A 44 10.06 -2.85 -4.68
N LEU A 45 9.12 -3.80 -4.73
CA LEU A 45 8.74 -4.50 -5.97
C LEU A 45 8.24 -3.52 -7.01
N MET A 46 7.37 -2.57 -6.65
CA MET A 46 6.80 -1.62 -7.59
C MET A 46 7.88 -0.72 -8.20
N THR A 47 8.88 -0.34 -7.40
CA THR A 47 10.04 0.42 -7.89
C THR A 47 10.89 -0.43 -8.84
N ALA A 48 11.15 -1.70 -8.51
CA ALA A 48 11.88 -2.64 -9.36
C ALA A 48 11.14 -2.93 -10.68
N SER A 49 9.81 -3.01 -10.66
CA SER A 49 8.97 -3.22 -11.84
C SER A 49 9.10 -2.09 -12.85
N VAL A 50 9.17 -0.85 -12.36
CA VAL A 50 9.34 0.35 -13.21
C VAL A 50 10.71 0.35 -13.87
N SER A 51 11.77 0.01 -13.15
CA SER A 51 13.13 -0.07 -13.71
C SER A 51 13.32 -1.19 -14.73
N ALA A 52 12.54 -2.27 -14.62
CA ALA A 52 12.65 -3.44 -15.51
C ALA A 52 11.71 -3.38 -16.73
N GLU A 53 10.88 -2.34 -16.88
CA GLU A 53 9.82 -2.21 -17.91
C GLU A 53 8.96 -3.48 -18.10
N SER A 54 8.80 -4.27 -17.03
CA SER A 54 8.21 -5.61 -17.12
C SER A 54 6.79 -5.65 -16.58
N LEU A 55 5.86 -6.02 -17.46
CA LEU A 55 4.44 -6.15 -17.14
C LEU A 55 4.17 -7.20 -16.06
N TRP A 56 4.92 -8.30 -16.06
CA TRP A 56 4.80 -9.39 -15.09
C TRP A 56 5.23 -8.97 -13.68
N LEU A 57 6.29 -8.17 -13.58
CA LEU A 57 6.74 -7.59 -12.32
C LEU A 57 5.72 -6.57 -11.80
N LEU A 58 5.07 -5.80 -12.67
CA LEU A 58 3.99 -4.88 -12.29
C LEU A 58 2.77 -5.63 -11.70
N PHE A 59 2.37 -6.74 -12.31
CA PHE A 59 1.26 -7.56 -11.81
C PHE A 59 1.58 -8.20 -10.46
N THR A 60 2.76 -8.78 -10.30
CA THR A 60 3.17 -9.39 -9.02
C THR A 60 3.29 -8.34 -7.90
N ALA A 61 3.86 -7.16 -8.19
CA ALA A 61 3.87 -6.03 -7.28
C ALA A 61 2.44 -5.61 -6.87
N SER A 62 1.51 -5.57 -7.83
CA SER A 62 0.10 -5.23 -7.60
C SER A 62 -0.60 -6.21 -6.66
N VAL A 63 -0.34 -7.51 -6.80
CA VAL A 63 -0.86 -8.55 -5.89
C VAL A 63 -0.33 -8.32 -4.47
N VAL A 64 0.99 -8.07 -4.31
CA VAL A 64 1.60 -7.81 -3.00
C VAL A 64 1.03 -6.55 -2.35
N VAL A 65 0.83 -5.48 -3.12
CA VAL A 65 0.18 -4.24 -2.66
C VAL A 65 -1.28 -4.48 -2.25
N GLY A 66 -2.00 -5.37 -2.93
CA GLY A 66 -3.37 -5.75 -2.54
C GLY A 66 -3.43 -6.46 -1.18
N ILE A 67 -2.41 -7.28 -0.84
CA ILE A 67 -2.31 -8.00 0.44
C ILE A 67 -2.11 -7.03 1.62
N ASP A 68 -1.33 -5.97 1.40
CA ASP A 68 -1.02 -4.97 2.40
C ASP A 68 -2.27 -4.26 2.93
N PHE A 69 -3.05 -3.61 2.05
CA PHE A 69 -4.16 -2.75 2.48
C PHE A 69 -5.23 -3.54 3.25
N GLY A 70 -5.54 -4.77 2.80
CA GLY A 70 -6.46 -5.67 3.52
C GLY A 70 -5.89 -6.16 4.85
N GLY A 71 -4.59 -6.47 4.90
CA GLY A 71 -3.95 -7.01 6.09
C GLY A 71 -3.69 -5.98 7.20
N ALA A 72 -3.04 -4.87 6.86
CA ALA A 72 -2.62 -3.86 7.82
C ALA A 72 -3.79 -3.03 8.35
N PHE A 73 -4.68 -2.57 7.46
CA PHE A 73 -5.74 -1.64 7.83
C PHE A 73 -6.97 -2.36 8.40
N GLN A 74 -7.54 -3.32 7.65
CA GLN A 74 -8.72 -4.04 8.13
C GLN A 74 -8.38 -4.96 9.31
N GLY A 75 -7.21 -5.62 9.29
CA GLY A 75 -6.73 -6.44 10.40
C GLY A 75 -6.51 -5.66 11.70
N GLY A 76 -6.12 -4.38 11.60
CA GLY A 76 -5.90 -3.50 12.74
C GLY A 76 -7.16 -2.84 13.30
N LEU A 77 -8.12 -2.50 12.43
CA LEU A 77 -9.42 -1.95 12.84
C LEU A 77 -10.29 -2.97 13.59
N ARG A 78 -10.20 -4.25 13.22
CA ARG A 78 -11.03 -5.32 13.78
C ARG A 78 -10.92 -5.47 15.32
N PRO A 79 -9.72 -5.60 15.94
CA PRO A 79 -9.61 -5.69 17.40
C PRO A 79 -10.09 -4.40 18.10
N ILE A 80 -9.80 -3.24 17.53
CA ILE A 80 -10.22 -1.94 18.08
C ILE A 80 -11.75 -1.82 18.13
N LEU A 81 -12.44 -2.22 17.06
CA LEU A 81 -13.90 -2.20 17.00
C LEU A 81 -14.57 -3.27 17.85
N ALA A 82 -13.91 -4.42 18.06
CA ALA A 82 -14.39 -5.49 18.94
C ALA A 82 -14.39 -5.04 20.42
N GLU A 83 -13.38 -4.29 20.85
CA GLU A 83 -13.28 -3.78 22.22
C GLU A 83 -14.04 -2.45 22.44
N THR A 84 -14.40 -1.73 21.38
CA THR A 84 -15.07 -0.43 21.50
C THR A 84 -16.60 -0.56 21.57
N PRO A 85 -17.26 -0.03 22.63
CA PRO A 85 -18.72 0.02 22.73
C PRO A 85 -19.35 0.75 21.54
N THR A 86 -20.49 0.28 21.05
CA THR A 86 -21.15 0.78 19.82
C THR A 86 -21.33 2.30 19.78
N ALA A 87 -21.57 2.93 20.94
CA ALA A 87 -21.73 4.38 21.08
C ALA A 87 -20.42 5.19 20.91
N ARG A 88 -19.24 4.58 21.06
CA ARG A 88 -17.92 5.25 20.96
C ARG A 88 -17.12 4.85 19.71
N ARG A 89 -17.63 3.92 18.90
CA ARG A 89 -16.96 3.44 17.68
C ARG A 89 -16.61 4.57 16.70
N ALA A 90 -17.48 5.57 16.56
CA ALA A 90 -17.21 6.72 15.69
C ALA A 90 -15.96 7.50 16.11
N GLY A 91 -15.77 7.72 17.42
CA GLY A 91 -14.58 8.40 17.95
C GLY A 91 -13.31 7.56 17.76
N ALA A 92 -13.36 6.27 18.09
CA ALA A 92 -12.23 5.36 17.90
C ALA A 92 -11.81 5.26 16.43
N LEU A 93 -12.78 5.15 15.52
CA LEU A 93 -12.53 5.13 14.08
C LEU A 93 -11.87 6.43 13.60
N SER A 94 -12.33 7.59 14.08
CA SER A 94 -11.75 8.88 13.70
C SER A 94 -10.29 9.00 14.12
N THR A 95 -9.95 8.63 15.36
CA THR A 95 -8.57 8.66 15.84
C THR A 95 -7.67 7.72 15.03
N VAL A 96 -8.14 6.50 14.75
CA VAL A 96 -7.40 5.54 13.92
C VAL A 96 -7.17 6.13 12.52
N TYR A 97 -8.20 6.68 11.89
CA TYR A 97 -8.08 7.29 10.56
C TYR A 97 -7.07 8.45 10.53
N ILE A 98 -7.11 9.34 11.52
CA ILE A 98 -6.16 10.47 11.61
C ILE A 98 -4.73 9.93 11.70
N VAL A 99 -4.46 8.99 12.60
CA VAL A 99 -3.13 8.40 12.78
C VAL A 99 -2.67 7.66 11.52
N SER A 100 -3.56 6.87 10.90
CA SER A 100 -3.26 6.15 9.66
C SER A 100 -2.95 7.10 8.50
N TYR A 101 -3.70 8.19 8.34
CA TYR A 101 -3.43 9.19 7.30
C TYR A 101 -2.08 9.87 7.52
N PHE A 102 -1.76 10.17 8.78
CA PHE A 102 -0.47 10.75 9.13
C PHE A 102 0.69 9.78 8.84
N ALA A 103 0.52 8.50 9.17
CA ALA A 103 1.50 7.45 8.90
C ALA A 103 1.71 7.23 7.39
N LEU A 104 0.64 7.26 6.58
CA LEU A 104 0.68 7.11 5.12
C LEU A 104 1.23 8.36 4.42
N GLY A 105 0.95 9.55 4.94
CA GLY A 105 1.43 10.81 4.35
C GLY A 105 2.94 10.99 4.49
N ARG A 106 3.54 10.55 5.60
CA ARG A 106 4.99 10.67 5.85
C ARG A 106 5.88 10.09 4.73
N PRO A 107 5.73 8.84 4.28
CA PRO A 107 6.57 8.29 3.21
C PRO A 107 6.37 9.01 1.88
N ALA A 108 5.14 9.44 1.55
CA ALA A 108 4.87 10.20 0.33
C ALA A 108 5.57 11.57 0.33
N VAL A 109 5.55 12.27 1.47
CA VAL A 109 6.25 13.56 1.63
C VAL A 109 7.77 13.36 1.56
N ILE A 110 8.29 12.34 2.24
CA ILE A 110 9.72 12.00 2.20
C ILE A 110 10.16 11.70 0.76
N ALA A 111 9.41 10.85 0.04
CA ALA A 111 9.69 10.53 -1.36
C ALA A 111 9.67 11.79 -2.24
N CYS A 112 8.65 12.65 -2.08
CA CYS A 112 8.52 13.89 -2.83
C CYS A 112 9.72 14.84 -2.62
N ILE A 113 10.20 14.97 -1.38
CA ILE A 113 11.38 15.79 -1.05
C ILE A 113 12.67 15.17 -1.62
N LEU A 114 12.76 13.83 -1.64
CA LEU A 114 13.93 13.10 -2.15
C LEU A 114 14.01 13.07 -3.69
N THR A 115 12.87 13.11 -4.39
CA THR A 115 12.80 13.12 -5.87
C THR A 115 13.74 14.13 -6.54
N PRO A 116 13.77 15.43 -6.16
CA PRO A 116 14.69 16.38 -6.78
C PRO A 116 16.17 16.08 -6.48
N THR A 117 16.51 15.50 -5.31
CA THR A 117 17.91 15.20 -4.96
C THR A 117 18.47 13.97 -5.67
N LEU A 118 17.63 12.99 -6.00
CA LEU A 118 18.03 11.73 -6.64
C LEU A 118 17.74 11.69 -8.15
N GLY A 119 16.84 12.55 -8.65
CA GLY A 119 16.37 12.55 -10.04
C GLY A 119 16.95 13.63 -10.95
N LEU A 120 17.71 14.61 -10.43
CA LEU A 120 18.29 15.70 -11.24
C LEU A 120 19.67 15.39 -11.86
N HIS A 121 20.32 14.29 -11.48
CA HIS A 121 21.60 13.90 -12.09
C HIS A 121 21.48 13.17 -13.44
N THR A 122 20.27 12.79 -13.87
CA THR A 122 20.05 12.03 -15.13
C THR A 122 19.44 12.85 -16.27
N VAL A 123 19.04 14.11 -16.06
CA VAL A 123 18.36 14.94 -17.09
C VAL A 123 19.14 16.16 -17.59
N VAL A 124 20.38 16.37 -17.16
CA VAL A 124 21.28 17.43 -17.70
C VAL A 124 22.39 16.85 -18.59
N GLY A 125 22.20 15.63 -19.12
CA GLY A 125 23.19 14.97 -19.99
C GLY A 125 22.91 15.04 -21.50
N GLU A 126 21.69 15.37 -21.94
CA GLU A 126 21.32 15.08 -23.33
C GLU A 126 20.33 16.10 -23.92
N ARG A 127 20.79 17.33 -24.14
CA ARG A 127 20.35 18.21 -25.24
C ARG A 127 21.28 19.41 -25.39
N ARG A 128 22.33 19.25 -26.21
CA ARG A 128 22.90 20.31 -27.05
C ARG A 128 23.83 19.67 -28.09
N GLY A 129 23.24 19.42 -29.26
CA GLY A 129 23.88 19.13 -30.53
C GLY A 129 22.89 19.54 -31.61
#